data_AF-A0A6V7IHU9-F1
#
_entry.id   AF-A0A6V7IHU9-F1
#
_cell.length_a   1.000
_cell.length_b   1.000
_cell.length_c   1.000
_cell.angle_alpha   90.00
_cell.angle_beta   90.00
_cell.angle_gamma   90.00
#
_symmetry.space_group_name_H-M   'P 1'
#
loop_
_entity.id
_entity.type
_entity.pdbx_description
1 polymer ?
#
loop_
_entity_poly.entity_id
_entity_poly.type
_entity_poly.pdbx_seq_one_letter_code
_entity_poly.pdbx_strand_id
1 'polypeptide(L)' 'LHEVYTKVCKKRNIHSVDISEFVGICSLIETRGVFRVVGRKEPRLCKINLQWDQEELGAALQDKTMMTSIINDTTCL' A
#
# COMPACT_ATOMS: atom_id res chain seq x y z
N LEU A 1 -5.47 4.79 4.79
CA LEU A 1 -4.62 3.70 4.25
C LEU A 1 -3.76 3.03 5.33
N HIS A 2 -3.04 3.80 6.16
CA HIS A 2 -2.19 3.24 7.23
C HIS A 2 -2.92 2.30 8.21
N GLU A 3 -4.17 2.59 8.58
CA GLU A 3 -4.96 1.70 9.45
C GLU A 3 -5.24 0.32 8.82
N VAL A 4 -5.67 0.29 7.56
CA VAL A 4 -5.91 -0.94 6.79
C VAL A 4 -4.59 -1.71 6.61
N TYR A 5 -3.50 -1.01 6.27
CA TYR A 5 -2.16 -1.60 6.21
C TYR A 5 -1.77 -2.25 7.53
N THR A 6 -1.97 -1.57 8.65
CA THR A 6 -1.66 -2.09 10.00
C THR A 6 -2.49 -3.34 10.32
N LYS A 7 -3.77 -3.37 9.95
CA LYS A 7 -4.63 -4.56 10.11
C LYS A 7 -4.11 -5.75 9.29
N VAL A 8 -3.76 -5.53 8.03
CA VAL A 8 -3.18 -6.56 7.15
C VAL A 8 -1.85 -7.09 7.70
N CYS A 9 -0.98 -6.19 8.17
CA CYS A 9 0.29 -6.55 8.82
C CYS A 9 0.06 -7.41 10.07
N LYS A 10 -0.82 -6.99 10.97
CA LYS A 10 -1.16 -7.77 12.18
C LYS A 10 -1.70 -9.15 11.86
N LYS A 11 -2.60 -9.27 10.87
CA LYS A 11 -3.21 -10.56 10.50
C LYS A 11 -2.20 -11.54 9.88
N ARG A 12 -1.17 -11.02 9.21
CA ARG A 12 -0.08 -11.81 8.62
C ARG A 12 1.11 -11.98 9.55
N ASN A 13 1.01 -11.51 10.79
CA ASN A 13 2.10 -11.50 11.77
C ASN A 13 3.37 -10.76 11.27
N ILE A 14 3.17 -9.69 10.50
CA ILE A 14 4.22 -8.80 9.98
C ILE A 14 4.25 -7.54 10.84
N HIS A 15 5.45 -7.03 11.12
CA HIS A 15 5.60 -5.77 11.85
C HIS A 15 5.01 -4.60 11.06
N SER A 16 4.06 -3.87 11.65
CA SER A 16 3.51 -2.64 11.06
C SER A 16 4.40 -1.46 11.38
N VAL A 17 4.75 -0.67 10.37
CA VAL A 17 5.52 0.57 10.53
C VAL A 17 4.68 1.73 11.07
N ASP A 18 5.33 2.71 11.70
CA ASP A 18 4.67 3.95 12.14
C ASP A 18 4.20 4.79 10.94
N ILE A 19 3.27 5.72 11.17
CA ILE A 19 2.73 6.59 10.11
C ILE A 19 3.83 7.42 9.42
N SER A 20 4.88 7.82 10.15
CA SER A 20 6.00 8.59 9.57
C SER A 20 6.81 7.76 8.58
N GLU A 21 7.11 6.52 8.95
CA GLU A 21 7.80 5.55 8.08
C GLU A 21 6.92 5.14 6.90
N PHE A 22 5.62 4.96 7.13
CA PHE A 22 4.64 4.64 6.09
C PHE A 22 4.60 5.72 5.00
N VAL A 23 4.64 7.00 5.38
CA VAL A 23 4.73 8.11 4.43
C VAL A 23 6.02 8.04 3.62
N GLY A 24 7.16 7.76 4.26
CA GLY A 24 8.44 7.57 3.57
C GLY A 24 8.40 6.42 2.56
N ILE A 25 7.82 5.28 2.94
CA ILE A 25 7.61 4.13 2.04
C ILE A 25 6.69 4.52 0.87
N CYS A 26 5.60 5.25 1.12
CA CYS A 26 4.73 5.75 0.07
C CYS A 26 5.46 6.65 -0.93
N SER A 27 6.33 7.55 -0.47
CA SER A 27 7.14 8.41 -1.35
C SER A 27 8.15 7.62 -2.20
N LEU A 28 8.75 6.57 -1.63
CA LEU A 28 9.66 5.69 -2.38
C LEU A 28 8.93 4.92 -3.48
N ILE A 29 7.73 4.42 -3.20
CA ILE A 29 6.91 3.71 -4.18
C ILE A 29 6.36 4.69 -5.23
N GLU A 30 6.04 5.93 -4.84
CA GLU A 30 5.66 6.99 -5.77
C GLU A 30 6.77 7.33 -6.76
N THR A 31 8.03 7.33 -6.31
CA THR A 31 9.19 7.56 -7.18
C THR A 31 9.33 6.48 -8.26
N ARG A 32 8.86 5.25 -7.96
CA ARG A 32 8.82 4.13 -8.91
C ARG A 32 7.63 4.20 -9.88
N GLY A 33 6.72 5.16 -9.69
CA GLY A 33 5.56 5.38 -10.55
C GLY A 33 4.40 4.41 -10.33
N VAL A 34 4.45 3.56 -9.29
CA VAL A 34 3.41 2.53 -9.03
C VAL A 34 2.08 3.18 -8.65
N PHE A 35 2.13 4.20 -7.81
CA PHE A 35 0.99 5.04 -7.48
C PHE A 35 1.45 6.48 -7.25
N ARG A 36 0.55 7.43 -7.43
CA ARG A 36 0.76 8.85 -7.14
C ARG A 36 0.03 9.22 -5.87
N VAL A 37 0.73 9.87 -4.94
CA VAL A 37 0.14 10.40 -3.72
C VAL A 37 -0.36 11.82 -4.03
N VAL A 38 -1.65 11.95 -4.34
CA VAL A 38 -2.32 13.20 -4.66
C VAL A 38 -2.95 13.78 -3.38
N GLY A 39 -2.21 14.65 -2.69
CA GLY A 39 -2.67 15.25 -1.42
C GLY A 39 -2.10 16.65 -1.16
N ARG A 40 -2.95 17.56 -0.66
CA ARG A 40 -2.53 18.89 -0.17
C ARG A 40 -2.03 18.76 1.27
N LYS A 41 -0.88 19.36 1.59
CA LYS A 41 -0.28 19.79 2.89
C LYS A 41 -0.42 18.93 4.17
N GLU A 42 -1.35 17.99 4.29
CA GLU A 42 -1.60 17.17 5.48
C GLU A 42 -1.55 15.66 5.15
N PRO A 43 -0.67 14.89 5.80
CA PRO A 43 -0.45 13.46 5.52
C PRO A 43 -1.70 12.57 5.60
N ARG A 44 -2.72 12.98 6.37
CA ARG A 44 -3.96 12.22 6.56
C ARG A 44 -4.98 12.39 5.43
N LEU A 45 -4.85 13.42 4.60
CA LEU A 45 -5.76 13.74 3.49
C LEU A 45 -5.18 13.39 2.11
N CYS A 46 -4.02 12.74 2.08
CA CYS A 46 -3.41 12.28 0.84
C CYS A 46 -4.28 11.20 0.18
N LYS A 47 -4.83 11.51 -1.00
CA LYS A 47 -5.44 10.50 -1.87
C LYS A 47 -4.31 9.76 -2.59
N ILE A 48 -4.48 8.46 -2.77
CA ILE A 48 -3.52 7.65 -3.52
C ILE A 48 -4.21 7.25 -4.82
N ASN A 49 -3.63 7.65 -5.94
CA ASN A 49 -4.05 7.23 -7.27
C ASN A 49 -3.10 6.15 -7.76
N LEU A 50 -3.59 4.92 -7.85
CA LEU A 50 -2.84 3.85 -8.50
C LEU A 50 -2.62 4.23 -9.97
N GLN A 51 -1.37 4.15 -10.43
CA GLN A 51 -1.02 4.46 -11.82
C GLN A 51 -0.83 3.19 -12.64
N TRP A 52 -0.40 2.11 -11.99
CA TRP A 52 -0.25 0.81 -12.62
C TRP A 52 -1.55 0.02 -12.61
N ASP A 53 -1.74 -0.76 -13.67
CA ASP A 53 -2.81 -1.76 -13.71
C ASP A 53 -2.47 -2.95 -12.82
N GLN A 54 -3.51 -3.70 -12.42
CA GLN A 54 -3.36 -4.85 -11.53
C GLN A 54 -2.45 -5.95 -12.13
N GLU A 55 -2.42 -6.09 -13.46
CA GLU A 55 -1.49 -6.99 -14.16
C GLU A 55 -0.03 -6.54 -14.06
N GLU A 56 0.25 -5.25 -14.28
CA GLU A 56 1.59 -4.68 -14.16
C GLU A 56 2.11 -4.77 -12.72
N LEU A 57 1.23 -4.48 -11.75
CA LEU A 57 1.53 -4.62 -10.33
C LEU A 57 1.86 -6.07 -9.97
N GLY A 58 1.07 -7.03 -10.48
CA GLY A 58 1.30 -8.46 -10.28
C GLY A 58 2.59 -8.98 -10.93
N ALA A 59 2.97 -8.43 -12.09
CA ALA A 59 4.22 -8.75 -12.77
C ALA A 59 5.45 -8.20 -12.03
N ALA A 60 5.35 -6.99 -11.47
CA ALA A 60 6.45 -6.33 -10.78
C ALA A 60 6.68 -6.82 -9.35
N LEU A 61 5.61 -7.16 -8.60
CA LEU A 61 5.75 -7.71 -7.25
C LEU A 61 6.28 -9.15 -7.26
N GLN A 62 6.10 -9.88 -8.36
CA GLN A 62 6.46 -11.30 -8.55
C GLN A 62 5.93 -12.29 -7.47
N ASP A 63 5.24 -11.80 -6.44
CA ASP A 63 4.58 -12.60 -5.40
C ASP A 63 3.06 -12.51 -5.52
N LYS A 64 2.54 -13.23 -6.53
CA LYS A 64 1.09 -13.33 -6.78
C LYS A 64 0.33 -13.96 -5.61
N THR A 65 0.97 -14.86 -4.85
CA THR A 65 0.35 -15.57 -3.72
C THR A 65 0.03 -14.61 -2.58
N MET A 66 1.00 -13.78 -2.20
CA MET A 66 0.79 -12.79 -1.15
C MET A 66 -0.22 -11.73 -1.59
N MET A 67 -0.11 -11.24 -2.83
CA MET A 67 -1.03 -10.23 -3.38
C MET A 67 -2.48 -10.73 -3.42
N THR A 68 -2.71 -11.94 -3.96
CA THR A 68 -4.05 -12.54 -4.05
C THR A 68 -4.67 -12.74 -2.67
N SER A 69 -3.84 -13.17 -1.70
CA SER A 69 -4.28 -13.34 -0.33
C SER A 69 -4.66 -12.00 0.34
N ILE A 70 -4.03 -10.87 -0.03
CA ILE A 70 -4.39 -9.54 0.51
C ILE A 70 -5.69 -9.04 -0.15
N ILE A 71 -5.80 -9.19 -1.47
CA ILE A 71 -6.99 -8.75 -2.24
C ILE A 71 -8.24 -9.52 -1.80
N ASN A 72 -8.10 -10.83 -1.54
CA ASN A 72 -9.22 -11.66 -1.08
C ASN A 72 -9.58 -11.41 0.40
N ASP A 73 -8.74 -10.68 1.14
CA ASP A 73 -8.98 -10.44 2.56
C ASP A 73 -9.77 -9.15 2.81
N THR A 74 -11.06 -9.20 2.48
CA THR A 74 -12.00 -8.09 2.69
C THR A 74 -12.31 -7.83 4.16
N THR A 75 -11.94 -8.73 5.07
CA THR A 75 -12.16 -8.54 6.52
C THR A 75 -11.26 -7.46 7.14
N CYS A 76 -10.22 -7.04 6.42
CA CYS A 76 -9.30 -6.00 6.84
C CYS A 76 -9.63 -4.60 6.26
N LEU A 77 -10.60 -4.51 5.34
CA LEU A 77 -11.05 -3.27 4.69
C LEU A 77 -12.03 -2.48 5.57
#